data_AF-A0AAJ6UJ34-F1
#
_entry.id   AF-A0AAJ6UJ34-F1
#
_cell.length_a   1.000
_cell.length_b   1.000
_cell.length_c   1.000
_cell.angle_alpha   90.00
_cell.angle_beta   90.00
_cell.angle_gamma   90.00
#
_symmetry.space_group_name_H-M   'P 1'
#
loop_
_entity.id
_entity.type
_entity.pdbx_description
1 polymer ?
#
loop_
_entity_poly.entity_id
_entity_poly.type
_entity_poly.pdbx_seq_one_letter_code
_entity_poly.pdbx_strand_id
1 'polypeptide(L)'
;MTEYLCFFNKDAFVIKGPKKSPLLLRLVVVAFAMVCGIYICSICIKQISPHTTAKFLNIRIFDQPCNSSNVEEWEKPYVHYPKPETFSREECACNPVRFFAIFSMQRSGSGWFETLLNSHVNVSSNGEIFGKRERRASVSAITQTLDRVYNLDWFSSASKNECNAAVGFKWMLNQGVMEHHEGIAEYFKQKGVHAIFLFRRNLLRRMISVLANSYDKRNKPLNGTHKSHVHSSIEKLKEVQDFLRLPYRELTSRQVKIHSGHLSKQVQNWDEIHKVLKGTQYESFLHLDYQR
;
A
#
# COMPACT_ATOMS: atom_id res chain seq x y z
N MET A 1 -100.73 -9.61 41.00
CA MET A 1 -100.33 -8.63 42.03
C MET A 1 -100.14 -7.30 41.33
N THR A 2 -101.27 -6.63 41.15
CA THR A 2 -101.52 -5.24 41.53
C THR A 2 -100.39 -4.20 41.45
N GLU A 3 -100.75 -3.07 40.80
CA GLU A 3 -100.38 -1.67 41.14
C GLU A 3 -99.00 -1.16 40.71
N TYR A 4 -98.77 0.10 40.34
CA TYR A 4 -99.55 1.24 39.83
C TYR A 4 -98.52 2.38 39.64
N LEU A 5 -98.93 3.41 38.89
CA LEU A 5 -98.64 4.83 39.11
C LEU A 5 -97.32 5.49 38.64
N CYS A 6 -97.52 6.30 37.59
CA CYS A 6 -97.31 7.75 37.53
C CYS A 6 -95.93 8.38 37.27
N PHE A 7 -95.84 8.95 36.07
CA PHE A 7 -95.67 10.40 35.78
C PHE A 7 -94.79 11.24 36.73
N PHE A 8 -93.74 11.86 36.18
CA PHE A 8 -93.62 13.33 36.13
C PHE A 8 -92.67 13.77 35.00
N ASN A 9 -92.85 15.00 34.56
CA ASN A 9 -92.54 15.63 33.28
C ASN A 9 -91.19 16.39 33.28
N LYS A 10 -90.66 16.69 32.07
CA LYS A 10 -89.67 17.77 31.71
C LYS A 10 -88.22 17.60 32.25
N ASP A 11 -87.13 17.82 31.51
CA ASP A 11 -86.82 18.79 30.45
C ASP A 11 -85.77 18.28 29.46
N ALA A 12 -85.77 18.90 28.27
CA ALA A 12 -84.85 18.68 27.18
C ALA A 12 -83.40 19.09 27.53
N PHE A 13 -82.45 18.17 27.26
CA PHE A 13 -81.04 18.51 27.08
C PHE A 13 -80.54 17.93 25.75
N VAL A 14 -80.63 18.72 24.69
CA VAL A 14 -79.97 18.45 23.40
C VAL A 14 -78.51 18.87 23.52
N ILE A 15 -77.63 17.92 23.79
CA ILE A 15 -76.18 18.11 23.68
C ILE A 15 -75.78 17.88 22.22
N LYS A 16 -75.43 18.95 21.49
CA LYS A 16 -74.84 18.88 20.15
C LYS A 16 -73.44 18.23 20.26
N GLY A 17 -73.28 17.03 19.70
CA GLY A 17 -71.97 16.41 19.49
C GLY A 17 -71.16 17.16 18.40
N PRO A 18 -69.81 17.16 18.47
CA PRO A 18 -68.98 17.93 17.55
C PRO A 18 -69.04 17.33 16.14
N LYS A 19 -69.32 18.17 15.14
CA LYS A 19 -69.24 17.80 13.72
C LYS A 19 -67.78 17.45 13.39
N LYS A 20 -67.45 16.15 13.36
CA LYS A 20 -66.17 15.67 12.80
C LYS A 20 -66.12 16.08 11.33
N SER A 21 -65.15 16.91 10.96
CA SER A 21 -65.06 17.42 9.60
C SER A 21 -64.67 16.28 8.63
N PRO A 22 -65.33 16.16 7.47
CA PRO A 22 -65.04 15.11 6.49
C PRO A 22 -63.61 15.20 5.91
N LEU A 23 -62.93 16.34 6.10
CA LEU A 23 -61.55 16.57 5.72
C LEU A 23 -60.55 15.78 6.57
N LEU A 24 -60.79 15.68 7.88
CA LEU A 24 -59.86 14.97 8.77
C LEU A 24 -59.89 13.46 8.49
N LEU A 25 -61.08 12.91 8.24
CA LEU A 25 -61.25 11.51 7.85
C LEU A 25 -60.55 11.20 6.51
N ARG A 26 -60.69 12.10 5.52
CA ARG A 26 -60.02 11.94 4.22
C ARG A 26 -58.50 12.00 4.34
N LEU A 27 -57.96 12.88 5.18
CA LEU A 27 -56.51 12.95 5.44
C LEU A 27 -55.99 11.67 6.11
N VAL A 28 -56.74 11.11 7.06
CA VAL A 28 -56.37 9.85 7.72
C VAL A 28 -56.38 8.68 6.72
N VAL A 29 -57.38 8.61 5.83
CA VAL A 29 -57.44 7.56 4.79
C VAL A 29 -56.29 7.66 3.81
N VAL A 30 -55.92 8.88 3.37
CA VAL A 30 -54.77 9.09 2.47
C VAL A 30 -53.45 8.71 3.15
N ALA A 31 -53.27 9.09 4.42
CA ALA A 31 -52.09 8.71 5.19
C ALA A 31 -51.98 7.18 5.33
N PHE A 32 -53.10 6.51 5.61
CA PHE A 32 -53.13 5.06 5.73
C PHE A 32 -52.83 4.36 4.39
N ALA A 33 -53.35 4.88 3.28
CA ALA A 33 -53.06 4.37 1.94
C ALA A 33 -51.58 4.53 1.55
N MET A 34 -50.94 5.65 1.90
CA MET A 34 -49.50 5.85 1.66
C MET A 34 -48.65 4.89 2.48
N VAL A 35 -48.97 4.70 3.77
CA VAL A 35 -48.23 3.75 4.64
C VAL A 35 -48.40 2.31 4.14
N CYS A 36 -49.61 1.92 3.74
CA CYS A 36 -49.87 0.61 3.15
C CYS A 36 -49.13 0.44 1.81
N GLY A 37 -49.10 1.46 0.96
CA GLY A 37 -48.36 1.45 -0.31
C GLY A 37 -46.86 1.26 -0.11
N ILE A 38 -46.25 1.99 0.84
CA ILE A 38 -44.82 1.84 1.18
C ILE A 38 -44.55 0.45 1.76
N TYR A 39 -45.44 -0.07 2.60
CA TYR A 39 -45.29 -1.39 3.21
C TYR A 39 -45.38 -2.52 2.16
N ILE A 40 -46.36 -2.46 1.25
CA ILE A 40 -46.51 -3.40 0.14
C ILE A 40 -45.28 -3.31 -0.78
N CYS A 41 -44.82 -2.11 -1.11
CA CYS A 41 -43.63 -1.91 -1.94
C CYS A 41 -42.36 -2.47 -1.27
N SER A 42 -42.23 -2.32 0.06
CA SER A 42 -41.13 -2.91 0.84
C SER A 42 -41.15 -4.45 0.84
N ILE A 43 -42.34 -5.06 0.90
CA ILE A 43 -42.50 -6.52 0.76
C ILE A 43 -42.18 -6.97 -0.67
N CYS A 44 -42.62 -6.24 -1.70
CA CYS A 44 -42.30 -6.54 -3.09
C CYS A 44 -40.79 -6.45 -3.35
N ILE A 45 -40.10 -5.45 -2.79
CA ILE A 45 -38.63 -5.32 -2.90
C ILE A 45 -37.92 -6.47 -2.17
N LYS A 46 -38.42 -6.90 -1.00
CA LYS A 46 -37.88 -8.08 -0.28
C LYS A 46 -38.14 -9.39 -1.01
N GLN A 47 -39.21 -9.53 -1.81
CA GLN A 47 -39.46 -10.72 -2.62
C GLN A 47 -38.58 -10.77 -3.89
N ILE A 48 -38.04 -9.64 -4.35
CA ILE A 48 -37.10 -9.57 -5.49
C ILE A 48 -35.67 -10.00 -5.08
N SER A 49 -35.36 -10.15 -3.79
CA SER A 49 -34.07 -10.62 -3.26
C SER A 49 -34.31 -11.62 -2.13
N PRO A 50 -34.45 -12.94 -2.42
CA PRO A 50 -33.34 -13.77 -2.91
C PRO A 50 -33.80 -14.99 -3.76
N HIS A 51 -34.23 -14.81 -5.02
CA HIS A 51 -34.59 -15.95 -5.88
C HIS A 51 -34.15 -15.87 -7.36
N THR A 52 -33.30 -14.91 -7.74
CA THR A 52 -32.46 -15.03 -8.94
C THR A 52 -31.16 -15.81 -8.64
N THR A 53 -31.30 -16.89 -7.89
CA THR A 53 -30.40 -18.05 -7.90
C THR A 53 -30.77 -18.92 -9.10
N ALA A 54 -30.49 -18.44 -10.31
CA ALA A 54 -30.49 -19.29 -11.49
C ALA A 54 -29.57 -18.69 -12.56
N LYS A 55 -28.45 -19.38 -12.78
CA LYS A 55 -27.65 -19.35 -14.01
C LYS A 55 -26.96 -18.02 -14.35
N PHE A 56 -26.07 -17.56 -13.47
CA PHE A 56 -24.70 -17.52 -13.95
C PHE A 56 -24.12 -18.90 -13.64
N LEU A 57 -24.22 -19.81 -14.61
CA LEU A 57 -23.19 -20.83 -14.70
C LEU A 57 -21.90 -20.02 -14.65
N ASN A 58 -21.12 -20.21 -13.59
CA ASN A 58 -19.68 -20.10 -13.69
C ASN A 58 -19.27 -21.04 -14.83
N ILE A 59 -19.47 -20.60 -16.07
CA ILE A 59 -18.48 -20.85 -17.09
C ILE A 59 -17.25 -20.30 -16.41
N ARG A 60 -16.46 -21.22 -15.85
CA ARG A 60 -15.03 -21.01 -15.74
C ARG A 60 -14.68 -20.58 -17.15
N ILE A 61 -14.64 -19.25 -17.38
CA ILE A 61 -13.78 -18.69 -18.40
C ILE A 61 -12.49 -19.37 -18.01
N PHE A 62 -12.12 -20.41 -18.76
CA PHE A 62 -10.83 -21.03 -18.60
C PHE A 62 -9.89 -19.84 -18.49
N ASP A 63 -9.24 -19.67 -17.34
CA ASP A 63 -8.18 -18.68 -17.17
C ASP A 63 -7.34 -18.89 -18.41
N GLN A 64 -7.44 -17.97 -19.38
CA GLN A 64 -6.75 -18.18 -20.64
C GLN A 64 -5.30 -18.26 -20.22
N PRO A 65 -4.65 -19.44 -20.36
CA PRO A 65 -3.35 -19.61 -19.75
C PRO A 65 -2.46 -18.57 -20.40
N CYS A 66 -1.96 -17.62 -19.61
CA CYS A 66 -1.07 -16.61 -20.15
C CYS A 66 0.07 -17.37 -20.83
N ASN A 67 0.25 -17.10 -22.13
CA ASN A 67 1.10 -17.93 -22.97
C ASN A 67 2.55 -17.74 -22.52
N SER A 68 3.06 -18.72 -21.76
CA SER A 68 4.38 -18.66 -21.12
C SER A 68 5.50 -19.15 -22.06
N SER A 69 5.22 -19.25 -23.37
CA SER A 69 6.13 -19.83 -24.38
C SER A 69 7.50 -19.14 -24.44
N ASN A 70 7.59 -17.88 -24.00
CA ASN A 70 8.82 -17.07 -24.00
C ASN A 70 9.54 -17.05 -22.63
N VAL A 71 9.01 -17.74 -21.62
CA VAL A 71 9.59 -17.80 -20.28
C VAL A 71 10.30 -19.13 -20.10
N GLU A 72 11.59 -19.09 -19.83
CA GLU A 72 12.37 -20.30 -19.59
C GLU A 72 11.88 -21.03 -18.34
N GLU A 73 12.01 -22.36 -18.30
CA GLU A 73 11.48 -23.20 -17.20
C GLU A 73 11.96 -22.72 -15.82
N TRP A 74 13.24 -22.32 -15.72
CA TRP A 74 13.84 -21.85 -14.47
C TRP A 74 13.36 -20.46 -14.05
N GLU A 75 12.79 -19.67 -14.97
CA GLU A 75 12.24 -18.35 -14.66
C GLU A 75 10.81 -18.42 -14.13
N LYS A 76 10.08 -19.51 -14.38
CA LYS A 76 8.67 -19.67 -13.98
C LYS A 76 8.41 -19.40 -12.49
N PRO A 77 9.26 -19.81 -11.53
CA PRO A 77 9.03 -19.50 -10.11
C PRO A 77 9.08 -18.01 -9.77
N TYR A 78 9.72 -17.20 -10.63
CA TYR A 78 9.95 -15.77 -10.43
C TYR A 78 8.97 -14.88 -11.20
N VAL A 79 8.12 -15.48 -12.03
CA VAL A 79 7.16 -14.78 -12.89
C VAL A 79 5.75 -15.00 -12.37
N HIS A 80 5.05 -13.90 -12.12
CA HIS A 80 3.71 -13.92 -11.55
C HIS A 80 2.73 -13.13 -12.42
N TYR A 81 1.44 -13.44 -12.26
CA TYR A 81 0.34 -12.74 -12.91
C TYR A 81 -0.65 -12.29 -11.83
N PRO A 82 -0.35 -11.19 -11.11
CA PRO A 82 -1.19 -10.67 -10.03
C PRO A 82 -2.60 -10.35 -10.50
N LYS A 83 -3.59 -10.60 -9.64
CA LYS A 83 -5.00 -10.29 -9.88
C LYS A 83 -5.50 -9.43 -8.72
N PRO A 84 -5.28 -8.10 -8.77
CA PRO A 84 -5.67 -7.21 -7.68
C PRO A 84 -7.18 -7.30 -7.40
N GLU A 85 -7.54 -7.27 -6.12
CA GLU A 85 -8.94 -7.28 -5.68
C GLU A 85 -9.55 -5.87 -5.74
N THR A 86 -8.72 -4.84 -5.62
CA THR A 86 -9.17 -3.45 -5.46
C THR A 86 -9.45 -2.72 -6.78
N PHE A 87 -8.96 -3.25 -7.91
CA PHE A 87 -9.19 -2.71 -9.25
C PHE A 87 -8.94 -3.79 -10.31
N SER A 88 -9.42 -3.59 -11.53
CA SER A 88 -9.13 -4.48 -12.67
C SER A 88 -8.50 -3.69 -13.81
N ARG A 89 -7.46 -4.28 -14.42
CA ARG A 89 -6.81 -3.82 -15.65
C ARG A 89 -6.66 -5.03 -16.57
N GLU A 90 -7.71 -5.32 -17.32
CA GLU A 90 -7.78 -6.48 -18.21
C GLU A 90 -6.64 -6.47 -19.25
N GLU A 91 -6.20 -5.28 -19.68
CA GLU A 91 -5.07 -5.10 -20.58
C GLU A 91 -3.73 -5.58 -19.98
N CYS A 92 -3.65 -5.71 -18.64
CA CYS A 92 -2.47 -6.18 -17.92
C CYS A 92 -2.59 -7.63 -17.40
N ALA A 93 -3.71 -8.33 -17.61
CA ALA A 93 -4.00 -9.62 -16.97
C ALA A 93 -2.94 -10.70 -17.23
N CYS A 94 -2.31 -10.68 -18.41
CA CYS A 94 -1.23 -11.59 -18.81
C CYS A 94 0.14 -10.91 -18.90
N ASN A 95 0.33 -9.80 -18.20
CA ASN A 95 1.63 -9.16 -18.11
C ASN A 95 2.47 -9.83 -17.00
N PRO A 96 3.65 -10.41 -17.30
CA PRO A 96 4.50 -11.05 -16.31
C PRO A 96 5.07 -10.03 -15.33
N VAL A 97 4.96 -10.30 -14.03
CA VAL A 97 5.43 -9.43 -12.95
C VAL A 97 6.46 -10.16 -12.11
N ARG A 98 7.63 -9.54 -11.93
CA ARG A 98 8.68 -10.02 -11.01
C ARG A 98 8.59 -9.31 -9.68
N PHE A 99 8.73 -10.06 -8.61
CA PHE A 99 8.73 -9.52 -7.25
C PHE A 99 10.15 -9.19 -6.81
N PHE A 100 10.32 -8.06 -6.13
CA PHE A 100 11.59 -7.71 -5.51
C PHE A 100 11.43 -7.06 -4.14
N ALA A 101 12.52 -7.07 -3.36
CA ALA A 101 12.64 -6.28 -2.14
C ALA A 101 14.06 -5.70 -2.01
N ILE A 102 14.15 -4.43 -1.63
CA ILE A 102 15.42 -3.73 -1.44
C ILE A 102 15.77 -3.73 0.05
N PHE A 103 16.68 -4.60 0.46
CA PHE A 103 17.20 -4.65 1.82
C PHE A 103 18.31 -3.62 2.01
N SER A 104 18.18 -2.81 3.06
CA SER A 104 19.10 -1.70 3.32
C SER A 104 19.20 -1.39 4.82
N MET A 105 20.15 -0.54 5.18
CA MET A 105 20.13 0.19 6.44
C MET A 105 19.82 1.68 6.20
N GLN A 106 19.47 2.42 7.25
CA GLN A 106 19.26 3.86 7.13
C GLN A 106 20.51 4.56 6.57
N ARG A 107 20.29 5.58 5.74
CA ARG A 107 21.34 6.42 5.12
C ARG A 107 22.31 5.66 4.21
N SER A 108 21.86 4.55 3.62
CA SER A 108 22.64 3.78 2.64
C SER A 108 22.36 4.13 1.17
N GLY A 109 21.59 5.21 0.91
CA GLY A 109 21.25 5.64 -0.45
C GLY A 109 20.00 4.98 -1.06
N SER A 110 19.31 4.13 -0.30
CA SER A 110 18.14 3.36 -0.77
C SER A 110 16.94 4.21 -1.19
N GLY A 111 16.73 5.39 -0.61
CA GLY A 111 15.72 6.33 -1.11
C GLY A 111 16.01 6.88 -2.51
N TRP A 112 17.28 7.08 -2.85
CA TRP A 112 17.65 7.54 -4.19
C TRP A 112 17.53 6.42 -5.21
N PHE A 113 18.06 5.24 -4.86
CA PHE A 113 17.99 4.05 -5.68
C PHE A 113 16.55 3.67 -6.00
N GLU A 114 15.66 3.71 -5.01
CA GLU A 114 14.22 3.53 -5.22
C GLU A 114 13.62 4.57 -6.17
N THR A 115 14.00 5.84 -6.05
CA THR A 115 13.49 6.90 -6.94
C THR A 115 13.92 6.66 -8.39
N LEU A 116 15.16 6.19 -8.61
CA LEU A 116 15.62 5.79 -9.94
C LEU A 116 14.79 4.64 -10.49
N LEU A 117 14.59 3.56 -9.72
CA LEU A 117 13.80 2.42 -10.16
C LEU A 117 12.36 2.84 -10.52
N ASN A 118 11.73 3.69 -9.71
CA ASN A 118 10.40 4.20 -9.97
C ASN A 118 10.31 5.16 -11.18
N SER A 119 11.42 5.64 -11.72
CA SER A 119 11.42 6.36 -13.00
C SER A 119 11.22 5.43 -14.20
N HIS A 120 11.43 4.12 -14.02
CA HIS A 120 11.09 3.11 -15.02
C HIS A 120 9.58 2.88 -15.06
N VAL A 121 8.98 3.00 -16.25
CA VAL A 121 7.50 3.02 -16.40
C VAL A 121 6.85 1.73 -15.88
N ASN A 122 7.51 0.59 -16.08
CA ASN A 122 7.03 -0.73 -15.68
C ASN A 122 7.45 -1.16 -14.26
N VAL A 123 8.03 -0.28 -13.43
CA VAL A 123 8.49 -0.64 -12.07
C VAL A 123 7.70 0.11 -11.00
N SER A 124 7.20 -0.60 -10.00
CA SER A 124 6.58 -0.01 -8.81
C SER A 124 7.27 -0.44 -7.53
N SER A 125 8.01 0.49 -6.90
CA SER A 125 8.57 0.34 -5.55
C SER A 125 7.77 1.18 -4.56
N ASN A 126 7.22 0.52 -3.54
CA ASN A 126 6.21 1.08 -2.63
C ASN A 126 6.77 1.72 -1.35
N GLY A 127 8.02 2.17 -1.33
CA GLY A 127 8.62 2.81 -0.15
C GLY A 127 8.88 1.85 1.00
N GLU A 128 8.98 2.41 2.21
CA GLU A 128 9.17 1.65 3.45
C GLU A 128 7.83 1.18 4.03
N ILE A 129 7.34 0.06 3.52
CA ILE A 129 6.07 -0.54 3.94
C ILE A 129 6.16 -1.29 5.28
N PHE A 130 7.32 -1.42 5.91
CA PHE A 130 7.43 -2.08 7.22
C PHE A 130 7.80 -1.11 8.33
N GLY A 131 7.61 0.21 8.13
CA GLY A 131 7.84 1.22 9.17
C GLY A 131 6.85 1.15 10.36
N LYS A 132 5.62 0.67 10.15
CA LYS A 132 4.60 0.51 11.22
C LYS A 132 4.76 -0.84 11.93
N ARG A 133 4.73 -0.85 13.28
CA ARG A 133 4.98 -2.05 14.10
C ARG A 133 3.98 -3.18 13.83
N GLU A 134 2.71 -2.86 13.65
CA GLU A 134 1.63 -3.83 13.38
C GLU A 134 1.94 -4.76 12.19
N ARG A 135 2.51 -4.20 11.11
CA ARG A 135 2.86 -4.96 9.89
C ARG A 135 4.00 -5.95 10.08
N ARG A 136 4.74 -5.86 11.19
CA ARG A 136 5.91 -6.69 11.51
C ARG A 136 5.82 -7.32 12.90
N ALA A 137 4.62 -7.46 13.44
CA ALA A 137 4.41 -8.05 14.76
C ALA A 137 4.60 -9.57 14.78
N SER A 138 4.46 -10.23 13.62
CA SER A 138 4.65 -11.66 13.43
C SER A 138 4.94 -11.97 11.96
N VAL A 139 5.42 -13.19 11.68
CA VAL A 139 5.59 -13.71 10.31
C VAL A 139 4.27 -13.64 9.53
N SER A 140 3.14 -13.97 10.16
CA SER A 140 1.81 -13.91 9.52
C SER A 140 1.41 -12.48 9.13
N ALA A 141 1.67 -11.49 9.98
CA ALA A 141 1.40 -10.09 9.65
C ALA A 141 2.29 -9.60 8.48
N ILE A 142 3.53 -10.08 8.44
CA ILE A 142 4.46 -9.81 7.35
C ILE A 142 3.94 -10.41 6.04
N THR A 143 3.66 -11.70 6.01
CA THR A 143 3.21 -12.38 4.79
C THR A 143 1.90 -11.80 4.26
N GLN A 144 0.95 -11.48 5.14
CA GLN A 144 -0.28 -10.78 4.75
C GLN A 144 0.01 -9.42 4.08
N THR A 145 1.00 -8.68 4.58
CA THR A 145 1.41 -7.42 3.97
C THR A 145 2.09 -7.65 2.61
N LEU A 146 2.97 -8.65 2.51
CA LEU A 146 3.66 -9.02 1.27
C LEU A 146 2.67 -9.44 0.18
N ASP A 147 1.70 -10.29 0.53
CA ASP A 147 0.68 -10.77 -0.40
C ASP A 147 -0.11 -9.60 -0.99
N ARG A 148 -0.49 -8.61 -0.17
CA ARG A 148 -1.17 -7.40 -0.67
C ARG A 148 -0.31 -6.59 -1.63
N VAL A 149 0.98 -6.44 -1.35
CA VAL A 149 1.91 -5.66 -2.20
C VAL A 149 2.17 -6.36 -3.51
N TYR A 150 2.43 -7.66 -3.45
CA TYR A 150 2.73 -8.47 -4.62
C TYR A 150 1.49 -8.79 -5.47
N ASN A 151 0.29 -8.73 -4.88
CA ASN A 151 -0.97 -8.74 -5.63
C ASN A 151 -1.33 -7.39 -6.27
N LEU A 152 -0.47 -6.37 -6.16
CA LEU A 152 -0.70 -4.99 -6.61
C LEU A 152 -1.82 -4.23 -5.86
N ASP A 153 -2.34 -4.76 -4.76
CA ASP A 153 -3.34 -4.14 -3.87
C ASP A 153 -2.75 -3.19 -2.82
N TRP A 154 -1.54 -2.69 -3.09
CA TRP A 154 -0.92 -1.63 -2.30
C TRP A 154 -1.16 -0.27 -2.95
N PHE A 155 -1.46 0.74 -2.14
CA PHE A 155 -1.82 2.11 -2.57
C PHE A 155 -1.03 2.54 -3.84
N SER A 156 -1.74 2.95 -4.90
CA SER A 156 -1.24 3.56 -6.17
C SER A 156 -0.95 2.70 -7.40
N SER A 157 -1.23 1.38 -7.43
CA SER A 157 -1.01 0.59 -8.65
C SER A 157 -1.97 0.92 -9.81
N ALA A 158 -3.18 1.39 -9.51
CA ALA A 158 -4.24 1.62 -10.51
C ALA A 158 -4.01 2.86 -11.39
N SER A 159 -3.22 3.84 -10.93
CA SER A 159 -3.07 5.14 -11.62
C SER A 159 -1.94 5.18 -12.65
N LYS A 160 -1.30 4.04 -12.94
CA LYS A 160 -0.23 3.98 -13.95
C LYS A 160 -0.81 3.74 -15.33
N ASN A 161 -0.27 4.43 -16.32
CA ASN A 161 -0.66 4.23 -17.72
C ASN A 161 -0.19 2.86 -18.24
N GLU A 162 0.98 2.39 -17.80
CA GLU A 162 1.61 1.15 -18.27
C GLU A 162 1.42 0.00 -17.27
N CYS A 163 1.51 -1.25 -17.74
CA CYS A 163 1.51 -2.44 -16.88
C CYS A 163 2.84 -2.58 -16.12
N ASN A 164 2.78 -3.02 -14.86
CA ASN A 164 4.00 -3.26 -14.07
C ASN A 164 4.65 -4.58 -14.49
N ALA A 165 5.93 -4.56 -14.84
CA ALA A 165 6.77 -5.74 -15.06
C ALA A 165 7.56 -6.14 -13.80
N ALA A 166 7.75 -5.19 -12.87
CA ALA A 166 8.31 -5.49 -11.56
C ALA A 166 7.61 -4.69 -10.46
N VAL A 167 7.35 -5.34 -9.32
CA VAL A 167 6.81 -4.72 -8.13
C VAL A 167 7.61 -5.10 -6.89
N GLY A 168 7.81 -4.14 -6.01
CA GLY A 168 8.55 -4.34 -4.80
C GLY A 168 8.41 -3.18 -3.84
N PHE A 169 9.36 -3.13 -2.92
CA PHE A 169 9.41 -2.13 -1.87
C PHE A 169 10.81 -2.10 -1.26
N LYS A 170 11.02 -1.14 -0.37
CA LYS A 170 12.25 -0.99 0.40
C LYS A 170 12.03 -1.47 1.83
N TRP A 171 12.97 -2.24 2.35
CA TRP A 171 12.92 -2.79 3.70
C TRP A 171 14.21 -2.52 4.45
N MET A 172 14.11 -1.82 5.57
CA MET A 172 15.26 -1.63 6.44
C MET A 172 15.46 -2.87 7.32
N LEU A 173 16.71 -3.32 7.49
CA LEU A 173 17.01 -4.54 8.25
C LEU A 173 16.48 -4.49 9.70
N ASN A 174 16.43 -3.31 10.30
CA ASN A 174 15.91 -3.09 11.65
C ASN A 174 14.36 -2.97 11.72
N GLN A 175 13.65 -3.28 10.63
CA GLN A 175 12.17 -3.27 10.58
C GLN A 175 11.62 -4.70 10.54
N GLY A 176 12.08 -5.57 11.45
CA GLY A 176 11.58 -6.94 11.61
C GLY A 176 12.22 -7.99 10.70
N VAL A 177 13.08 -7.60 9.73
CA VAL A 177 13.78 -8.54 8.85
C VAL A 177 14.63 -9.52 9.66
N MET A 178 15.44 -8.99 10.58
CA MET A 178 16.34 -9.80 11.40
C MET A 178 15.59 -10.64 12.45
N GLU A 179 14.37 -10.25 12.82
CA GLU A 179 13.56 -10.96 13.83
C GLU A 179 12.79 -12.14 13.23
N HIS A 180 12.43 -12.05 11.95
CA HIS A 180 11.57 -13.01 11.26
C HIS A 180 12.23 -13.59 10.00
N HIS A 181 13.57 -13.62 9.96
CA HIS A 181 14.33 -13.91 8.73
C HIS A 181 14.03 -15.28 8.13
N GLU A 182 13.76 -16.32 8.94
CA GLU A 182 13.46 -17.67 8.45
C GLU A 182 12.16 -17.70 7.65
N GLY A 183 11.07 -17.20 8.23
CA GLY A 183 9.77 -17.13 7.54
C GLY A 183 9.78 -16.19 6.33
N ILE A 184 10.56 -15.10 6.40
CA ILE A 184 10.75 -14.21 5.24
C ILE A 184 11.50 -14.94 4.11
N ALA A 185 12.59 -15.65 4.44
CA ALA A 185 13.37 -16.39 3.45
C ALA A 185 12.56 -17.52 2.81
N GLU A 186 11.74 -18.22 3.59
CA GLU A 186 10.81 -19.24 3.09
C GLU A 186 9.80 -18.63 2.12
N TYR A 187 9.13 -17.54 2.49
CA TYR A 187 8.20 -16.82 1.61
C TYR A 187 8.89 -16.38 0.31
N PHE A 188 10.09 -15.80 0.41
CA PHE A 188 10.84 -15.30 -0.75
C PHE A 188 11.21 -16.43 -1.71
N LYS A 189 11.61 -17.59 -1.17
CA LYS A 189 11.92 -18.78 -1.97
C LYS A 189 10.68 -19.34 -2.65
N GLN A 190 9.56 -19.40 -1.93
CA GLN A 190 8.29 -19.90 -2.47
C GLN A 190 7.71 -18.98 -3.56
N LYS A 191 7.84 -17.66 -3.37
CA LYS A 191 7.27 -16.64 -4.25
C LYS A 191 8.28 -16.06 -5.25
N GLY A 192 9.47 -16.64 -5.39
CA GLY A 192 10.48 -16.16 -6.35
C GLY A 192 10.82 -14.67 -6.21
N VAL A 193 10.98 -14.17 -4.98
CA VAL A 193 11.26 -12.75 -4.74
C VAL A 193 12.74 -12.46 -4.92
N HIS A 194 13.06 -11.47 -5.76
CA HIS A 194 14.41 -10.97 -5.98
C HIS A 194 14.85 -10.08 -4.81
N ALA A 195 15.85 -10.54 -4.05
CA ALA A 195 16.43 -9.77 -2.95
C ALA A 195 17.58 -8.87 -3.44
N ILE A 196 17.44 -7.56 -3.29
CA ILE A 196 18.48 -6.58 -3.63
C ILE A 196 19.07 -6.02 -2.35
N PHE A 197 20.37 -6.25 -2.11
CA PHE A 197 21.07 -5.73 -0.95
C PHE A 197 21.81 -4.44 -1.28
N LEU A 198 21.38 -3.32 -0.69
CA LEU A 198 22.00 -2.02 -0.87
C LEU A 198 22.63 -1.53 0.43
N PHE A 199 23.95 -1.60 0.49
CA PHE A 199 24.72 -1.17 1.66
C PHE A 199 25.76 -0.12 1.30
N ARG A 200 25.95 0.83 2.21
CA ARG A 200 27.05 1.79 2.16
C ARG A 200 28.26 1.22 2.88
N ARG A 201 29.37 1.02 2.15
CA ARG A 201 30.61 0.43 2.69
C ARG A 201 31.31 1.32 3.71
N ASN A 202 31.36 2.64 3.49
CA ASN A 202 31.95 3.56 4.46
C ASN A 202 30.98 3.85 5.61
N LEU A 203 31.20 3.18 6.74
CA LEU A 203 30.36 3.27 7.93
C LEU A 203 30.48 4.63 8.64
N LEU A 204 31.66 5.26 8.62
CA LEU A 204 31.86 6.60 9.18
C LEU A 204 30.98 7.64 8.47
N ARG A 205 31.00 7.65 7.13
CA ARG A 205 30.12 8.53 6.33
C ARG A 205 28.65 8.25 6.55
N ARG A 206 28.27 6.98 6.76
CA ARG A 206 26.91 6.61 7.11
C ARG A 206 26.52 7.21 8.47
N MET A 207 27.39 7.08 9.48
CA MET A 207 27.16 7.64 10.82
C MET A 207 27.00 9.16 10.77
N ILE A 208 27.91 9.86 10.09
CA ILE A 208 27.82 11.31 9.90
C ILE A 208 26.49 11.70 9.25
N SER A 209 26.06 10.96 8.22
CA SER A 209 24.75 11.19 7.57
C SER A 209 23.55 10.96 8.50
N VAL A 210 23.63 9.98 9.42
CA VAL A 210 22.60 9.74 10.43
C VAL A 210 22.52 10.92 11.41
N LEU A 211 23.67 11.38 11.89
CA LEU A 211 23.77 12.51 12.82
C LEU A 211 23.28 13.81 12.18
N ALA A 212 23.73 14.11 10.95
CA ALA A 212 23.29 15.27 10.19
C ALA A 212 21.76 15.26 9.98
N ASN A 213 21.20 14.13 9.56
CA ASN A 213 19.75 13.99 9.39
C ASN A 213 18.98 14.19 10.71
N SER A 214 19.51 13.72 11.84
CA SER A 214 18.92 13.94 13.17
C SER A 214 18.96 15.43 13.57
N TYR A 215 20.04 16.13 13.22
CA TYR A 215 20.16 17.57 13.40
C TYR A 215 19.14 18.31 12.51
N ASP A 216 19.10 18.02 11.21
CA ASP A 216 18.19 18.67 10.26
C ASP A 216 16.73 18.47 10.64
N LYS A 217 16.34 17.27 11.07
CA LYS A 217 14.97 16.99 11.53
C LYS A 217 14.56 17.85 12.73
N ARG A 218 15.51 18.14 13.64
CA ARG A 218 15.28 18.97 14.83
C ARG A 218 15.24 20.47 14.49
N ASN A 219 16.14 20.90 13.61
CA ASN A 219 16.35 22.34 13.33
C ASN A 219 15.57 22.85 12.11
N LYS A 220 14.90 21.96 11.35
CA LYS A 220 14.12 22.26 10.13
C LYS A 220 14.80 23.31 9.22
N PRO A 221 16.09 23.14 8.83
CA PRO A 221 16.70 24.08 7.90
C PRO A 221 15.90 24.05 6.57
N LEU A 222 15.67 25.25 6.05
CA LEU A 222 14.67 25.70 5.07
C LEU A 222 14.42 24.80 3.83
N ASN A 223 13.19 24.90 3.30
CA ASN A 223 12.71 24.46 1.98
C ASN A 223 12.56 22.96 1.67
N GLY A 224 12.26 22.12 2.66
CA GLY A 224 11.47 20.88 2.49
C GLY A 224 12.02 19.79 1.54
N THR A 225 13.18 19.98 0.92
CA THR A 225 13.70 19.09 -0.12
C THR A 225 14.70 18.14 0.50
N HIS A 226 14.25 16.92 0.81
CA HIS A 226 15.12 15.85 1.28
C HIS A 226 16.08 15.43 0.15
N LYS A 227 17.38 15.63 0.38
CA LYS A 227 18.47 15.44 -0.57
C LYS A 227 19.29 14.20 -0.11
N SER A 228 19.65 13.32 -1.04
CA SER A 228 20.16 11.96 -0.76
C SER A 228 21.68 11.86 -0.86
N HIS A 229 22.29 10.84 -0.26
CA HIS A 229 23.68 10.48 -0.59
C HIS A 229 23.68 9.46 -1.72
N VAL A 230 24.25 9.85 -2.86
CA VAL A 230 24.19 9.08 -4.09
C VAL A 230 25.58 8.89 -4.62
N HIS A 231 25.97 7.63 -4.84
CA HIS A 231 26.97 7.22 -5.82
C HIS A 231 26.72 5.73 -6.14
N SER A 232 26.15 5.43 -7.30
CA SER A 232 26.34 4.13 -7.96
C SER A 232 26.75 4.37 -9.41
N SER A 233 27.60 3.50 -9.96
CA SER A 233 27.91 3.54 -11.40
C SER A 233 26.65 3.28 -12.22
N ILE A 234 26.57 3.87 -13.41
CA ILE A 234 25.52 3.61 -14.39
C ILE A 234 25.43 2.12 -14.71
N GLU A 235 26.58 1.43 -14.73
CA GLU A 235 26.68 -0.03 -14.92
C GLU A 235 25.84 -0.82 -13.91
N LYS A 236 25.86 -0.46 -12.63
CA LYS A 236 25.05 -1.15 -11.62
C LYS A 236 23.55 -0.96 -11.81
N LEU A 237 23.12 0.17 -12.39
CA LEU A 237 21.71 0.41 -12.70
C LEU A 237 21.25 -0.42 -13.91
N LYS A 238 22.16 -0.70 -14.85
CA LYS A 238 21.93 -1.67 -15.94
C LYS A 238 21.77 -3.07 -15.39
N GLU A 239 22.70 -3.50 -14.53
CA GLU A 239 22.65 -4.82 -13.88
C GLU A 239 21.36 -5.04 -13.11
N VAL A 240 20.86 -4.04 -12.38
CA VAL A 240 19.59 -4.17 -11.65
C VAL A 240 18.40 -4.29 -12.59
N GLN A 241 18.37 -3.54 -13.69
CA GLN A 241 17.31 -3.66 -14.69
C GLN A 241 17.32 -5.05 -15.33
N ASP A 242 18.50 -5.56 -15.70
CA ASP A 242 18.65 -6.91 -16.25
C ASP A 242 18.29 -8.00 -15.22
N PHE A 243 18.71 -7.84 -13.96
CA PHE A 243 18.35 -8.74 -12.86
C PHE A 243 16.84 -8.83 -12.64
N LEU A 244 16.11 -7.74 -12.86
CA LEU A 244 14.65 -7.70 -12.81
C LEU A 244 13.98 -7.98 -14.17
N ARG A 245 14.77 -8.34 -15.20
CA ARG A 245 14.34 -8.60 -16.59
C ARG A 245 13.52 -7.47 -17.19
N LEU A 246 13.95 -6.25 -16.91
CA LEU A 246 13.36 -5.03 -17.45
C LEU A 246 14.10 -4.62 -18.72
N PRO A 247 13.40 -4.05 -19.71
CA PRO A 247 14.07 -3.40 -20.82
C PRO A 247 14.94 -2.25 -20.29
N TYR A 248 16.14 -2.11 -20.84
CA TYR A 248 17.02 -1.03 -20.42
C TYR A 248 16.37 0.34 -20.65
N ARG A 249 16.39 1.19 -19.62
CA ARG A 249 16.08 2.60 -19.73
C ARG A 249 17.08 3.45 -18.93
N GLU A 250 17.24 4.68 -19.37
CA GLU A 250 17.90 5.72 -18.60
C GLU A 250 17.02 6.09 -17.40
N LEU A 251 17.52 5.81 -16.19
CA LEU A 251 16.81 6.09 -14.95
C LEU A 251 17.17 7.49 -14.44
N THR A 252 16.19 8.21 -13.93
CA THR A 252 16.38 9.58 -13.43
C THR A 252 15.86 9.74 -12.00
N SER A 253 16.48 10.63 -11.24
CA SER A 253 16.07 10.92 -9.86
C SER A 253 16.23 12.40 -9.57
N ARG A 254 15.23 12.98 -8.90
CA ARG A 254 15.26 14.38 -8.46
C ARG A 254 16.07 14.59 -7.17
N GLN A 255 16.54 13.51 -6.54
CA GLN A 255 17.30 13.61 -5.30
C GLN A 255 18.75 13.99 -5.58
N VAL A 256 19.27 14.98 -4.84
CA VAL A 256 20.61 15.56 -5.04
C VAL A 256 21.51 15.26 -3.84
N LYS A 257 22.83 15.19 -4.05
CA LYS A 257 23.84 15.00 -2.99
C LYS A 257 23.89 16.19 -2.01
N ILE A 258 23.63 15.97 -0.70
CA ILE A 258 23.79 17.03 0.33
C ILE A 258 25.22 17.26 0.81
N HIS A 259 26.00 16.18 0.98
CA HIS A 259 27.34 16.28 1.55
C HIS A 259 28.35 15.97 0.45
N SER A 260 28.67 16.99 -0.35
CA SER A 260 29.85 17.01 -1.22
C SER A 260 31.07 17.50 -0.43
N GLY A 261 32.26 17.03 -0.81
CA GLY A 261 33.52 17.44 -0.18
C GLY A 261 34.08 16.51 0.90
N HIS A 262 35.20 16.96 1.48
CA HIS A 262 35.98 16.22 2.48
C HIS A 262 35.23 16.14 3.82
N LEU A 263 35.32 14.99 4.50
CA LEU A 263 34.62 14.78 5.77
C LEU A 263 35.05 15.76 6.88
N SER A 264 36.29 16.22 6.83
CA SER A 264 36.82 17.23 7.76
C SER A 264 35.98 18.51 7.82
N LYS A 265 35.28 18.86 6.74
CA LYS A 265 34.41 20.05 6.71
C LYS A 265 33.06 19.86 7.40
N GLN A 266 32.74 18.63 7.79
CA GLN A 266 31.42 18.24 8.32
C GLN A 266 31.51 17.71 9.76
N VAL A 267 32.72 17.53 10.28
CA VAL A 267 32.96 16.88 11.57
C VAL A 267 33.87 17.77 12.41
N GLN A 268 33.34 18.29 13.51
CA GLN A 268 34.06 19.26 14.35
C GLN A 268 35.34 18.68 14.96
N ASN A 269 35.31 17.43 15.41
CA ASN A 269 36.48 16.74 15.99
C ASN A 269 37.21 15.85 14.96
N TRP A 270 37.30 16.31 13.71
CA TRP A 270 37.90 15.53 12.63
C TRP A 270 39.32 15.06 12.93
N ASP A 271 40.15 15.91 13.54
CA ASP A 271 41.55 15.60 13.81
C ASP A 271 41.70 14.42 14.78
N GLU A 272 40.81 14.31 15.76
CA GLU A 272 40.76 13.16 16.68
C GLU A 272 40.39 11.88 15.93
N ILE A 273 39.34 11.92 15.12
CA ILE A 273 38.87 10.78 14.32
C ILE A 273 39.97 10.32 13.36
N HIS A 274 40.61 11.27 12.67
CA HIS A 274 41.70 11.00 11.75
C HIS A 274 42.89 10.35 12.49
N LYS A 275 43.27 10.89 13.66
CA LYS A 275 44.35 10.33 14.48
C LYS A 275 44.05 8.89 14.95
N VAL A 276 42.80 8.61 15.33
CA VAL A 276 42.39 7.28 15.81
C VAL A 276 42.31 6.25 14.69
N LEU A 277 41.83 6.63 13.51
CA LEU A 277 41.61 5.69 12.40
C LEU A 277 42.85 5.47 11.52
N LYS A 278 43.77 6.45 11.46
CA LYS A 278 44.99 6.34 10.66
C LYS A 278 45.89 5.20 11.17
N GLY A 279 46.41 4.38 10.26
CA GLY A 279 47.22 3.20 10.58
C GLY A 279 46.41 1.99 11.08
N THR A 280 45.08 2.07 11.09
CA THR A 280 44.20 0.95 11.47
C THR A 280 43.55 0.32 10.24
N GLN A 281 42.97 -0.87 10.40
CA GLN A 281 42.15 -1.51 9.34
C GLN A 281 40.95 -0.65 8.88
N TYR A 282 40.56 0.36 9.66
CA TYR A 282 39.46 1.27 9.37
C TYR A 282 39.90 2.58 8.72
N GLU A 283 41.20 2.76 8.43
CA GLU A 283 41.74 3.95 7.76
C GLU A 283 41.00 4.26 6.45
N SER A 284 40.59 3.21 5.72
CA SER A 284 39.79 3.32 4.49
C SER A 284 38.51 4.16 4.66
N PHE A 285 37.95 4.27 5.87
CA PHE A 285 36.77 5.09 6.14
C PHE A 285 37.04 6.60 6.14
N LEU A 286 38.30 7.03 6.26
CA LEU A 286 38.70 8.43 6.13
C LEU A 286 38.55 8.93 4.69
N HIS A 287 38.69 8.04 3.71
CA HIS A 287 38.68 8.38 2.29
C HIS A 287 37.27 8.45 1.68
N LEU A 288 37.21 8.89 0.42
CA LEU A 288 35.98 8.79 -0.37
C LEU A 288 35.67 7.33 -0.69
N ASP A 289 34.38 7.00 -0.82
CA ASP A 289 33.87 5.64 -1.09
C ASP A 289 34.51 4.95 -2.33
N TYR A 290 35.29 5.67 -3.15
CA TYR A 290 35.81 5.23 -4.45
C TYR A 290 37.28 5.61 -4.75
N GLN A 291 38.06 6.10 -3.77
CA GLN A 291 39.52 6.13 -3.94
C GLN A 291 40.05 4.74 -3.58
N ARG A 292 40.14 3.88 -4.59
CA ARG A 292 41.08 2.75 -4.60
C ARG A 292 42.32 3.18 -5.35
#